data_AF-R4YY49-F1
#
_entry.id   AF-R4YY49-F1
#
_cell.length_a   1.000
_cell.length_b   1.000
_cell.length_c   1.000
_cell.angle_alpha   90.00
_cell.angle_beta   90.00
_cell.angle_gamma   90.00
#
_symmetry.space_group_name_H-M   'P 1'
#
loop_
_entity.id
_entity.type
_entity.pdbx_description
1 polymer ?
#
loop_
_entity_poly.entity_id
_entity_poly.type
_entity_poly.pdbx_seq_one_letter_code
_entity_poly.pdbx_strand_id
1 'polypeptide(L)' 'MAENTQLAAINALTEEEQKLRQKEADGSATDADRQRVAQIEVELDQCWDLLRQRRARREFDLDPDFASERPAPTVENYEN' A
#
# COMPACT_ATOMS: atom_id res chain seq x y z
N MET A 1 -15.95 9.72 4.51
CA MET A 1 -15.94 9.57 3.04
C MET A 1 -14.62 8.98 2.51
N ALA A 2 -13.44 9.44 2.97
CA ALA A 2 -12.15 8.96 2.44
C ALA A 2 -11.85 7.45 2.65
N GLU A 3 -12.32 6.83 3.74
CA GLU A 3 -12.07 5.40 4.03
C GLU A 3 -12.70 4.47 2.97
N ASN A 4 -13.90 4.80 2.51
CA ASN A 4 -14.59 4.01 1.49
C ASN A 4 -13.88 4.12 0.12
N THR A 5 -13.27 5.27 -0.17
CA THR A 5 -12.46 5.46 -1.38
C THR A 5 -11.19 4.63 -1.36
N GLN A 6 -10.56 4.43 -0.19
CA GLN A 6 -9.35 3.61 -0.06
C GLN A 6 -9.65 2.12 -0.19
N LEU A 7 -10.78 1.65 0.37
CA LEU A 7 -11.22 0.27 0.14
C LEU A 7 -11.57 0.01 -1.33
N ALA A 8 -12.22 0.97 -2.00
CA ALA A 8 -12.47 0.89 -3.43
C ALA A 8 -11.18 0.86 -4.26
N ALA A 9 -10.16 1.65 -3.88
CA ALA A 9 -8.85 1.63 -4.52
C ALA A 9 -8.14 0.27 -4.33
N ILE A 10 -8.15 -0.28 -3.12
CA ILE A 10 -7.57 -1.61 -2.84
C ILE A 10 -8.22 -2.69 -3.72
N ASN A 11 -9.55 -2.70 -3.84
CA ASN A 11 -10.26 -3.65 -4.69
C ASN A 11 -9.86 -3.51 -6.16
N ALA A 12 -9.86 -2.28 -6.69
CA ALA A 12 -9.48 -2.02 -8.08
C ALA A 12 -8.03 -2.45 -8.38
N LEU A 13 -7.11 -2.16 -7.46
CA LEU A 13 -5.70 -2.55 -7.55
C LEU A 13 -5.52 -4.08 -7.50
N THR A 14 -6.27 -4.76 -6.63
CA THR A 14 -6.24 -6.23 -6.53
C THR A 14 -6.78 -6.89 -7.80
N GLU A 15 -7.85 -6.36 -8.39
CA GLU A 15 -8.36 -6.82 -9.68
C GLU A 15 -7.36 -6.62 -10.82
N GLU A 16 -6.62 -5.50 -10.81
CA GLU A 16 -5.57 -5.23 -11.79
C GLU A 16 -4.39 -6.20 -11.63
N GLU A 17 -3.92 -6.42 -10.41
CA GLU A 17 -2.86 -7.39 -10.08
C GLU A 17 -3.24 -8.79 -10.57
N GLN A 18 -4.47 -9.24 -10.27
CA GLN A 18 -4.94 -10.56 -10.67
C GLN A 18 -4.99 -10.74 -12.19
N LYS A 19 -5.39 -9.70 -12.94
CA LYS A 19 -5.33 -9.70 -14.42
C LYS A 19 -3.91 -9.78 -14.93
N LEU A 20 -2.96 -9.07 -14.32
CA LEU A 20 -1.56 -9.10 -14.71
C LEU A 20 -0.93 -10.45 -14.40
N ARG A 21 -1.20 -11.05 -13.23
CA ARG A 21 -0.74 -12.40 -12.90
C ARG A 21 -1.33 -13.47 -13.82
N GLN A 22 -2.57 -13.29 -14.27
CA GLN A 22 -3.16 -14.20 -15.27
C GLN A 22 -2.42 -14.10 -16.61
N LYS A 23 -2.10 -12.89 -17.08
CA LYS A 23 -1.24 -12.71 -18.27
C LYS A 23 0.15 -13.33 -18.10
N GLU A 24 0.73 -13.25 -16.90
CA GLU A 24 2.01 -13.89 -16.57
C GLU A 24 1.91 -15.41 -16.66
N ALA A 25 0.86 -16.00 -16.10
CA ALA A 25 0.59 -17.44 -16.18
C ALA A 25 0.38 -17.91 -17.62
N ASP A 26 -0.27 -17.09 -18.45
CA ASP A 26 -0.47 -17.36 -19.89
C ASP A 26 0.81 -17.13 -20.72
N GLY A 27 1.90 -16.65 -20.11
CA GLY A 27 3.18 -16.35 -20.77
C GLY A 27 3.13 -15.13 -21.70
N SER A 28 2.09 -14.30 -21.59
CA SER A 28 1.87 -13.11 -22.42
C SER A 28 2.27 -11.80 -21.72
N ALA A 29 2.72 -11.88 -20.47
CA ALA A 29 3.13 -10.71 -19.71
C ALA A 29 4.47 -10.13 -20.18
N THR A 30 4.49 -8.81 -20.24
CA THR A 30 5.65 -7.99 -20.59
C THR A 30 6.43 -7.56 -19.33
N ASP A 31 7.64 -7.04 -19.51
CA ASP A 31 8.38 -6.40 -18.41
C ASP A 31 7.61 -5.22 -17.80
N ALA A 32 6.83 -4.50 -18.62
CA ALA A 32 5.97 -3.42 -18.14
C ALA A 32 4.84 -3.94 -17.24
N ASP A 33 4.25 -5.10 -17.57
CA ASP A 33 3.24 -5.75 -16.71
C ASP A 33 3.85 -6.15 -15.36
N ARG A 34 5.07 -6.71 -15.35
CA ARG A 34 5.83 -7.04 -14.13
C ARG A 34 6.10 -5.80 -13.27
N GLN A 35 6.56 -4.72 -13.90
CA GLN A 35 6.80 -3.45 -13.20
C GLN A 35 5.50 -2.87 -12.65
N ARG A 36 4.39 -3.03 -13.37
CA ARG A 36 3.06 -2.59 -12.92
C ARG A 36 2.60 -3.37 -11.70
N VAL A 37 2.82 -4.69 -11.63
CA VAL A 37 2.53 -5.50 -10.43
C VAL A 37 3.31 -4.98 -9.22
N ALA A 38 4.61 -4.71 -9.36
CA ALA A 38 5.41 -4.15 -8.28
C ALA A 38 4.90 -2.78 -7.81
N GLN A 39 4.44 -1.94 -8.74
CA GLN A 39 3.83 -0.65 -8.38
C GLN A 39 2.50 -0.83 -7.64
N ILE A 40 1.66 -1.77 -8.08
CA ILE A 40 0.39 -2.09 -7.41
C ILE A 40 0.62 -2.56 -5.98
N GLU A 41 1.63 -3.41 -5.75
CA GLU A 41 2.00 -3.87 -4.40
C GLU A 41 2.37 -2.70 -3.48
N VAL A 42 3.13 -1.72 -3.98
CA VAL A 42 3.46 -0.49 -3.22
C VAL A 42 2.23 0.37 -2.94
N GLU A 43 1.33 0.54 -3.92
CA GLU A 43 0.10 1.31 -3.74
C GLU A 43 -0.86 0.64 -2.73
N LEU A 44 -0.93 -0.70 -2.74
CA LEU A 44 -1.69 -1.48 -1.76
C LEU A 44 -1.14 -1.30 -0.34
N ASP A 45 0.19 -1.40 -0.17
CA ASP A 45 0.84 -1.21 1.13
C ASP A 45 0.53 0.18 1.72
N GLN A 46 0.64 1.24 0.90
CA GLN A 46 0.26 2.60 1.31
C GLN A 46 -1.20 2.71 1.71
N CYS A 47 -2.11 2.07 0.97
CA CYS A 47 -3.53 2.07 1.32
C CYS A 47 -3.78 1.37 2.67
N TRP A 48 -3.15 0.23 2.90
CA TRP A 48 -3.23 -0.51 4.15
C TRP A 48 -2.64 0.26 5.33
N ASP A 49 -1.51 0.96 5.14
CA ASP A 49 -0.90 1.78 6.18
C ASP A 49 -1.77 2.99 6.56
N LEU A 50 -2.42 3.64 5.60
CA LEU A 50 -3.35 4.73 5.89
C LEU A 50 -4.59 4.24 6.67
N LEU A 51 -5.11 3.06 6.33
CA LEU A 51 -6.20 2.44 7.08
C LEU A 51 -5.75 2.07 8.50
N ARG A 52 -4.55 1.49 8.65
CA ARG A 52 -3.96 1.14 9.94
C ARG A 52 -3.72 2.39 10.80
N GLN A 53 -3.19 3.46 10.23
CA GLN A 53 -2.98 4.74 10.93
C GLN A 53 -4.31 5.33 11.41
N ARG A 54 -5.36 5.29 10.58
CA ARG A 54 -6.69 5.76 10.98
C ARG A 54 -7.32 4.89 12.06
N ARG A 55 -7.12 3.57 11.99
CA ARG A 55 -7.60 2.64 13.02
C ARG A 55 -6.87 2.89 14.35
N ALA A 56 -5.55 3.06 14.32
CA ALA A 56 -4.78 3.46 15.50
C ALA A 56 -5.30 4.79 16.08
N ARG A 57 -5.57 5.81 15.26
CA ARG A 57 -6.16 7.09 15.73
C ARG A 57 -7.57 6.98 16.32
N ARG A 58 -8.37 5.98 15.92
CA ARG A 58 -9.70 5.72 16.50
C ARG A 58 -9.65 4.85 17.75
N GLU A 59 -8.69 3.92 17.80
CA GLU A 59 -8.53 2.95 18.89
C GLU A 59 -7.72 3.54 20.06
N PHE A 60 -6.90 4.56 19.79
CA PHE A 60 -6.19 5.38 20.78
C PHE A 60 -6.83 6.77 20.91
N ASP A 61 -8.00 6.89 21.54
CA ASP A 61 -8.48 8.15 22.15
C ASP A 61 -7.58 8.58 23.35
N LEU A 62 -6.28 8.30 23.23
CA LEU A 62 -5.22 8.50 24.20
C LEU A 62 -4.39 9.69 23.69
N ASP A 63 -4.62 10.81 24.38
CA ASP A 63 -3.85 12.04 24.46
C ASP A 63 -2.74 12.25 23.38
N PRO A 64 -2.90 13.22 22.47
CA PRO A 64 -1.95 13.50 21.38
C PRO A 64 -0.52 13.87 21.86
N ASP A 65 -0.30 14.02 23.17
CA ASP A 65 0.99 14.39 23.76
C ASP A 65 1.90 13.19 24.13
N PHE A 66 1.40 11.94 24.08
CA PHE A 66 2.19 10.75 24.45
C PHE A 66 2.73 9.93 23.27
N ALA A 67 2.43 10.30 22.03
CA ALA A 67 3.09 9.74 20.86
C ALA A 67 4.43 10.43 20.63
N SER A 68 5.34 10.34 21.62
CA SER A 68 6.74 10.70 21.42
C SER A 68 7.25 9.98 20.18
N GLU A 69 7.63 10.81 19.20
CA GLU A 69 8.37 10.48 18.01
C GLU A 69 9.45 9.45 18.37
N ARG A 70 9.19 8.16 18.07
CA ARG A 70 10.30 7.24 17.95
C ARG A 70 11.09 7.74 16.73
N PRO A 71 12.34 8.18 16.88
CA PRO A 71 13.13 8.58 15.73
C PRO A 71 13.22 7.38 14.79
N ALA A 72 12.85 7.58 13.54
CA ALA A 72 12.98 6.58 12.50
C ALA A 72 14.44 6.09 12.49
N PRO A 73 14.72 4.78 12.45
CA PRO A 73 16.03 4.36 12.00
C PRO A 73 16.13 4.82 10.55
N THR A 74 17.00 5.80 10.31
CA THR A 74 17.52 6.17 9.01
C THR A 74 17.89 4.89 8.27
N VAL A 75 17.04 4.44 7.35
CA VAL A 75 17.47 3.49 6.33
C VAL A 75 18.06 4.34 5.23
N GLU A 76 19.33 4.66 5.41
CA GLU A 76 20.18 5.05 4.31
C GLU A 76 20.15 3.95 3.25
N ASN A 77 20.24 4.39 2.00
CA ASN A 77 20.53 3.63 0.79
C ASN A 77 19.33 2.95 0.13
N TYR A 78 18.79 3.63 -0.87
CA TYR A 78 18.98 3.12 -2.23
C TYR A 78 19.08 4.31 -3.19
N GLU A 79 20.31 4.62 -3.61
CA GLU A 79 20.53 5.28 -4.88
C GLU A 79 20.40 4.25 -6.01
N ASN A 80 19.88 4.75 -7.13
CA ASN A 80 19.96 4.26 -8.52
C ASN A 80 18.68 3.66 -9.11
#